data_AF-A0A924DJA3-F1
#
_entry.id   AF-A0A924DJA3-F1
#
_cell.length_a   1.000
_cell.length_b   1.000
_cell.length_c   1.000
_cell.angle_alpha   90.00
_cell.angle_beta   90.00
_cell.angle_gamma   90.00
#
_symmetry.space_group_name_H-M   'P 1'
#
loop_
_entity.id
_entity.type
_entity.pdbx_description
1 polymer ?
#
loop_
_entity_poly.entity_id
_entity_poly.type
_entity_poly.pdbx_seq_one_letter_code
_entity_poly.pdbx_strand_id
1 'polypeptide(L)'
;MNEEKITKNHLYGFLSSDKEGIDELVELALNLRWSWNHATDDLWQELNADLWELTHNPWIVLQTTSQNQIESKLADTAFRKKMNDLVALRELSTSSSAWFQEAYPAAPLTCVAYF
;
A
#
# COMPACT_ATOMS: atom_id res chain seq x y z
N MET A 1 -26.99 10.54 -16.80
CA MET A 1 -26.50 10.49 -15.41
C MET A 1 -24.99 10.45 -15.53
N ASN A 2 -24.31 11.58 -15.34
CA ASN A 2 -22.88 11.69 -15.60
C ASN A 2 -22.13 10.89 -14.54
N GLU A 3 -21.37 9.89 -14.97
CA GLU A 3 -20.34 9.25 -14.16
C GLU A 3 -19.19 10.24 -14.01
N GLU A 4 -19.25 11.10 -12.99
CA GLU A 4 -18.06 11.78 -12.49
C GLU A 4 -17.12 10.69 -11.97
N LYS A 5 -16.14 10.32 -12.80
CA LYS A 5 -14.98 9.53 -12.37
C LYS A 5 -14.36 10.26 -11.19
N ILE A 6 -14.56 9.75 -9.98
CA ILE A 6 -13.89 10.23 -8.78
C ILE A 6 -12.39 10.19 -9.08
N THR A 7 -11.78 11.36 -9.24
CA THR A 7 -10.35 11.49 -9.48
C THR A 7 -9.64 11.05 -8.20
N LYS A 8 -8.70 10.10 -8.30
CA LYS A 8 -7.95 9.51 -7.17
C LYS A 8 -7.37 10.56 -6.21
N ASN A 9 -7.04 11.75 -6.71
CA ASN A 9 -6.60 12.91 -5.93
C ASN A 9 -7.58 13.34 -4.83
N HIS A 10 -8.89 13.11 -4.97
CA HIS A 10 -9.86 13.49 -3.94
C HIS A 10 -9.99 12.45 -2.82
N LEU A 11 -9.55 11.20 -3.06
CA LEU A 11 -9.64 10.09 -2.10
C LEU A 11 -8.42 10.00 -1.18
N TYR A 12 -7.26 10.51 -1.61
CA TYR A 12 -6.00 10.41 -0.88
C TYR A 12 -5.44 11.76 -0.39
N GLY A 13 -6.21 12.85 -0.46
CA GLY A 13 -5.73 14.18 -0.10
C GLY A 13 -4.63 14.70 -1.04
N PHE A 14 -3.75 15.57 -0.54
CA PHE A 14 -2.72 16.32 -1.28
C PHE A 14 -1.69 15.48 -2.10
N LEU A 15 -1.81 14.15 -2.13
CA LEU A 15 -0.98 13.30 -2.97
C LEU A 15 -1.44 13.42 -4.43
N SER A 16 -0.66 14.12 -5.26
CA SER A 16 -0.88 14.18 -6.70
C SER A 16 -0.60 12.81 -7.31
N SER A 17 -1.64 12.01 -7.56
CA SER A 17 -1.61 10.65 -8.16
C SER A 17 -1.14 10.65 -9.64
N ASP A 18 -0.83 11.81 -10.22
CA ASP A 18 -0.38 11.97 -11.61
C ASP A 18 1.06 11.46 -11.85
N LYS A 19 1.80 11.07 -10.79
CA LYS A 19 3.16 10.54 -10.92
C LYS A 19 3.19 9.02 -10.73
N GLU A 20 3.85 8.36 -11.68
CA GLU A 20 4.10 6.93 -11.68
C GLU A 20 4.84 6.50 -10.40
N GLY A 21 4.37 5.47 -9.70
CA GLY A 21 4.92 4.99 -8.43
C GLY A 21 4.15 5.44 -7.18
N ILE A 22 3.38 6.54 -7.24
CA ILE A 22 2.61 7.01 -6.06
C ILE A 22 1.44 6.08 -5.76
N ASP A 23 0.75 5.60 -6.80
CA ASP A 23 -0.37 4.68 -6.63
C ASP A 23 0.10 3.36 -5.98
N GLU A 24 1.27 2.85 -6.37
CA GLU A 24 1.89 1.67 -5.79
C GLU A 24 2.26 1.88 -4.31
N LEU A 25 2.79 3.06 -3.94
CA LEU A 25 3.03 3.41 -2.54
C LEU A 25 1.72 3.48 -1.76
N VAL A 26 0.66 4.05 -2.33
CA VAL A 26 -0.67 4.10 -1.71
C VAL A 26 -1.21 2.69 -1.48
N GLU A 27 -1.09 1.81 -2.48
CA GLU A 27 -1.51 0.42 -2.36
C GLU A 27 -0.76 -0.34 -1.26
N LEU A 28 0.55 -0.12 -1.13
CA LEU A 28 1.34 -0.71 -0.05
C LEU A 28 0.97 -0.14 1.32
N ALA A 29 0.77 1.19 1.41
CA ALA A 29 0.46 1.86 2.68
C ALA A 29 -0.93 1.51 3.23
N LEU A 30 -1.92 1.33 2.35
CA LEU A 30 -3.29 0.98 2.73
C LEU A 30 -3.51 -0.51 2.95
N ASN A 31 -2.52 -1.35 2.64
CA ASN A 31 -2.63 -2.79 2.88
C ASN A 31 -2.41 -3.13 4.35
N LEU A 32 -3.51 -3.39 5.09
CA LEU A 32 -3.48 -3.71 6.53
C LEU A 32 -2.50 -4.81 6.97
N ARG A 33 -2.02 -5.64 6.04
CA ARG A 33 -1.00 -6.65 6.31
C ARG A 33 0.29 -6.06 6.89
N TRP A 34 0.58 -4.78 6.66
CA TRP A 34 1.72 -4.09 7.28
C TRP A 34 1.68 -4.13 8.81
N SER A 35 0.49 -4.22 9.42
CA SER A 35 0.35 -4.25 10.89
C SER A 35 0.84 -5.54 11.56
N TRP A 36 1.08 -6.60 10.79
CA TRP A 36 1.63 -7.87 11.29
C TRP A 36 2.71 -8.47 10.37
N ASN A 37 3.11 -7.77 9.31
CA ASN A 37 4.11 -8.21 8.36
C ASN A 37 5.10 -7.07 8.08
N HIS A 38 6.34 -7.29 8.51
CA HIS A 38 7.42 -6.30 8.45
C HIS A 38 8.13 -6.22 7.09
N ALA A 39 7.62 -6.87 6.04
CA ALA A 39 8.30 -6.91 4.74
C ALA A 39 8.42 -5.52 4.08
N THR A 40 7.57 -4.57 4.44
CA THR A 40 7.59 -3.22 3.87
C THR A 40 8.27 -2.19 4.77
N ASP A 41 8.71 -2.55 5.98
CA ASP A 41 9.25 -1.61 6.97
C ASP A 41 10.45 -0.83 6.44
N ASP A 42 11.40 -1.53 5.80
CA ASP A 42 12.59 -0.93 5.20
C ASP A 42 12.24 0.11 4.13
N LEU A 43 11.12 -0.06 3.41
CA LEU A 43 10.67 0.89 2.40
C LEU A 43 10.25 2.22 3.06
N TRP A 44 9.50 2.14 4.16
CA TRP A 44 8.99 3.31 4.88
C TRP A 44 10.10 4.01 5.66
N GLN A 45 11.03 3.24 6.24
CA GLN A 45 12.22 3.78 6.89
C GLN A 45 13.12 4.53 5.90
N GLU A 46 13.27 4.00 4.67
CA GLU A 46 14.04 4.66 3.62
C GLU A 46 13.35 5.92 3.07
N LEU A 47 12.01 5.96 3.11
CA LEU A 47 11.21 7.11 2.69
C LEU A 47 11.29 8.25 3.72
N ASN A 48 11.06 7.94 5.00
CA ASN A 48 11.19 8.90 6.10
C ASN A 48 11.41 8.18 7.45
N ALA A 49 12.67 8.06 7.85
CA ALA A 49 13.06 7.33 9.06
C ALA A 49 12.46 7.94 10.34
N ASP A 50 12.47 9.26 10.48
CA ASP A 50 11.99 9.95 11.68
C ASP A 50 10.48 9.72 11.89
N LEU A 51 9.68 9.83 10.83
CA LEU A 51 8.25 9.54 10.90
C LEU A 51 7.97 8.05 11.11
N TRP A 52 8.76 7.18 10.50
CA TRP A 52 8.62 5.74 10.68
C TRP A 52 8.88 5.34 12.13
N GLU A 53 9.97 5.81 12.73
CA GLU A 53 10.31 5.54 14.14
C GLU A 53 9.22 6.05 15.09
N LEU A 54 8.63 7.21 14.81
CA LEU A 54 7.59 7.79 15.66
C LEU A 54 6.24 7.05 15.55
N THR A 55 5.88 6.59 14.36
CA THR A 55 4.49 6.20 14.06
C THR A 55 4.32 4.72 13.74
N HIS A 56 5.35 4.08 13.19
CA HIS A 56 5.30 2.74 12.60
C HIS A 56 4.06 2.54 11.71
N ASN A 57 3.65 3.62 11.02
CA ASN A 57 2.43 3.66 10.23
C ASN A 57 2.75 4.17 8.82
N PRO A 58 2.66 3.31 7.80
CA PRO A 58 3.08 3.66 6.45
C PRO A 58 2.20 4.74 5.82
N TRP A 59 0.90 4.78 6.19
CA TRP A 59 -0.01 5.79 5.69
C TRP A 59 0.34 7.18 6.24
N ILE A 60 0.70 7.28 7.52
CA ILE A 60 1.13 8.56 8.12
C ILE A 60 2.45 9.02 7.50
N VAL A 61 3.41 8.10 7.31
CA VAL A 61 4.68 8.38 6.63
C VAL A 61 4.43 8.95 5.22
N LEU A 62 3.58 8.29 4.43
CA LEU A 62 3.29 8.68 3.06
C LEU A 62 2.58 10.04 2.97
N GLN A 63 1.60 10.30 3.85
CA GLN A 63 0.83 11.55 3.86
C GLN A 63 1.64 12.76 4.34
N THR A 64 2.63 12.54 5.20
CA THR A 64 3.38 13.62 5.86
C THR A 64 4.71 13.90 5.17
N THR A 65 5.23 12.96 4.38
CA THR A 65 6.43 13.17 3.57
C THR A 65 6.13 14.14 2.43
N SER A 66 7.00 15.14 2.24
CA SER A 66 6.77 16.12 1.19
C SER A 66 6.82 15.50 -0.20
N GLN A 67 5.99 16.01 -1.12
CA GLN A 67 5.91 15.49 -2.48
C GLN A 67 7.29 15.46 -3.18
N ASN A 68 8.10 16.51 -3.04
CA ASN A 68 9.44 16.55 -3.62
C ASN A 68 10.36 15.43 -3.09
N GLN A 69 10.23 15.03 -1.81
CA GLN A 69 11.01 13.93 -1.26
C GLN A 69 10.53 12.58 -1.80
N ILE A 70 9.22 12.36 -1.87
CA ILE A 70 8.63 11.16 -2.46
C ILE A 70 9.10 11.02 -3.91
N GLU A 71 9.01 12.09 -4.70
CA GLU A 71 9.45 12.11 -6.09
C GLU A 71 10.95 11.85 -6.23
N SER A 72 11.77 12.44 -5.36
CA SER A 72 13.21 12.18 -5.33
C SER A 72 13.53 10.71 -5.03
N LYS A 73 12.76 10.07 -4.15
CA LYS A 73 12.93 8.65 -3.82
C LYS A 73 12.43 7.75 -4.94
N LEU A 74 11.31 8.07 -5.57
CA LEU A 74 10.80 7.34 -6.73
C LEU A 74 11.72 7.44 -7.96
N ALA A 75 12.52 8.51 -8.07
CA ALA A 75 13.56 8.63 -9.09
C ALA A 75 14.78 7.73 -8.81
N ASP A 76 14.97 7.26 -7.57
CA ASP A 76 16.01 6.29 -7.24
C ASP A 76 15.60 4.89 -7.74
N THR A 77 16.44 4.33 -8.62
CA THR A 77 16.21 3.02 -9.23
C THR A 77 16.20 1.90 -8.20
N ALA A 78 17.03 1.98 -7.16
CA ALA A 78 17.08 0.95 -6.11
C ALA A 78 15.79 0.96 -5.27
N PHE A 79 15.34 2.15 -4.86
CA PHE A 79 14.08 2.33 -4.13
C PHE A 79 12.90 1.84 -4.98
N ARG A 80 12.81 2.27 -6.25
CA ARG A 80 11.72 1.89 -7.15
C ARG A 80 11.69 0.39 -7.42
N LYS A 81 12.87 -0.25 -7.55
CA LYS A 81 12.95 -1.71 -7.66
C LYS A 81 12.41 -2.39 -6.39
N LYS A 82 12.84 -1.95 -5.20
CA LYS A 82 12.37 -2.51 -3.92
C LYS A 82 10.85 -2.40 -3.80
N MET A 83 10.28 -1.24 -4.12
CA MET A 83 8.84 -1.02 -4.15
C MET A 83 8.13 -2.00 -5.08
N ASN A 84 8.60 -2.14 -6.32
CA ASN A 84 7.99 -3.05 -7.31
C ASN A 84 8.06 -4.52 -6.85
N ASP A 85 9.19 -4.94 -6.26
CA ASP A 85 9.34 -6.30 -5.72
C ASP A 85 8.31 -6.57 -4.59
N LEU A 86 8.05 -5.58 -3.74
CA LEU A 86 7.07 -5.66 -2.65
C LEU A 86 5.62 -5.69 -3.17
N VAL A 87 5.30 -4.91 -4.20
CA VAL A 87 4.00 -4.96 -4.88
C VAL A 87 3.78 -6.34 -5.48
N ALA A 88 4.76 -6.88 -6.21
CA ALA A 88 4.68 -8.21 -6.79
C ALA A 88 4.51 -9.32 -5.73
N LEU A 89 5.24 -9.22 -4.60
CA LEU A 89 5.10 -10.16 -3.49
C LEU A 89 3.68 -10.13 -2.89
N ARG A 90 3.10 -8.93 -2.75
CA ARG A 90 1.73 -8.73 -2.28
C ARG A 90 0.72 -9.35 -3.24
N GLU A 91 0.87 -9.13 -4.54
CA GLU A 91 0.01 -9.75 -5.58
C GLU A 91 0.05 -11.27 -5.49
N LEU A 92 1.24 -11.88 -5.46
CA LEU A 92 1.41 -13.32 -5.33
C LEU A 92 0.71 -13.89 -4.08
N SER A 93 0.81 -13.18 -2.95
CA SER A 93 0.16 -13.59 -1.70
C SER A 93 -1.37 -13.48 -1.75
N THR A 94 -1.90 -12.56 -2.57
CA THR A 94 -3.35 -12.33 -2.71
C THR A 94 -3.98 -13.29 -3.73
N SER A 95 -3.22 -13.69 -4.75
CA SER A 95 -3.67 -14.64 -5.78
C SER A 95 -3.68 -16.10 -5.32
N SER A 96 -2.99 -16.41 -4.21
CA SER A 96 -2.93 -17.77 -3.66
C SER A 96 -4.24 -18.13 -2.95
N SER A 97 -4.67 -19.39 -3.07
CA SER A 97 -5.82 -19.89 -2.32
C SER A 97 -5.55 -19.78 -0.83
N ALA A 98 -6.44 -19.16 -0.06
CA ALA A 98 -6.33 -19.18 1.39
C ALA A 98 -6.98 -20.46 1.96
N TRP A 99 -6.69 -20.74 3.22
CA TRP A 99 -7.09 -21.98 3.90
C TRP A 99 -8.60 -22.28 3.76
N PHE A 100 -9.47 -21.26 3.85
CA PHE A 100 -10.92 -21.46 3.76
C PHE A 100 -11.35 -21.97 2.38
N GLN A 101 -10.79 -21.40 1.31
CA GLN A 101 -11.06 -21.84 -0.05
C GLN A 101 -10.57 -23.27 -0.31
N GLU A 102 -9.44 -23.68 0.30
CA GLU A 102 -8.92 -25.05 0.17
C GLU A 102 -9.73 -26.06 0.98
N ALA A 103 -10.07 -25.74 2.23
CA ALA A 103 -10.80 -26.62 3.11
C ALA A 103 -12.29 -26.76 2.72
N TYR A 104 -12.87 -25.72 2.13
CA TYR A 104 -14.31 -25.64 1.81
C TYR A 104 -14.57 -25.06 0.40
N PRO A 105 -14.14 -25.72 -0.68
CA PRO A 105 -14.16 -25.16 -2.04
C PRO A 105 -15.55 -24.84 -2.61
N ALA A 106 -16.61 -25.42 -2.05
CA ALA A 106 -18.00 -25.23 -2.49
C ALA A 106 -18.89 -24.54 -1.45
N ALA A 107 -18.33 -24.08 -0.32
CA ALA A 107 -19.13 -23.45 0.73
C ALA A 107 -19.34 -21.95 0.43
N PRO A 108 -20.59 -21.47 0.37
CA PRO A 108 -20.86 -20.05 0.23
C PRO A 108 -20.54 -19.30 1.54
N LEU A 109 -20.06 -18.06 1.44
CA LEU A 109 -19.95 -17.15 2.59
C LEU A 109 -21.36 -16.66 2.96
N THR A 110 -21.93 -17.15 4.05
CA THR A 110 -23.34 -16.86 4.41
C THR A 110 -23.51 -15.83 5.51
N CYS A 111 -22.54 -15.68 6.41
CA CYS A 111 -22.63 -14.79 7.57
C CYS A 111 -21.22 -14.35 8.00
N VAL A 112 -21.09 -13.07 8.35
CA VAL A 112 -19.87 -12.49 8.92
C VAL A 112 -20.29 -11.78 10.21
N ALA A 113 -19.67 -12.15 11.33
CA ALA A 113 -19.81 -11.44 12.60
C ALA A 113 -18.56 -10.59 12.86
N TYR A 114 -18.77 -9.36 13.32
CA TYR A 114 -17.72 -8.41 13.71
C TYR A 114 -18.02 -7.91 15.13
N PHE A 115 -17.00 -7.84 15.98
CA PHE A 115 -17.11 -7.55 17.41
C PHE A 115 -16.20 -6.39 17.80
#